data_AF-A0A653ND81-F1
#
_entry.id   AF-A0A653ND81-F1
#
_cell.length_a   1.000
_cell.length_b   1.000
_cell.length_c   1.000
_cell.angle_alpha   90.00
_cell.angle_beta   90.00
_cell.angle_gamma   90.00
#
_symmetry.space_group_name_H-M   'P 1'
#
loop_
_entity.id
_entity.type
_entity.pdbx_description
1 polymer ?
#
loop_
_entity_poly.entity_id
_entity_poly.type
_entity_poly.pdbx_seq_one_letter_code
_entity_poly.pdbx_strand_id
1 'polypeptide(L)'
;MSKPDFSSYSIEELLDCKQNIDKDRYPERYKEILDLIALRTQDPNIKRSHDEIVFIEFCEALRDDLRITLDDNLWPILKLFSKRLRDSVPSTFQDQVCPVCSGDLHITQRFGAWEVECQTCDMVYSITERHSSI
;
A
#
# COMPACT_ATOMS: atom_id res chain seq x y z
N MET A 1 -28.02 -0.29 17.65
CA MET A 1 -27.61 -0.36 16.23
C MET A 1 -27.59 -1.82 15.82
N SER A 2 -28.27 -2.18 14.74
CA SER A 2 -28.21 -3.53 14.17
C SER A 2 -26.79 -3.84 13.70
N LYS A 3 -26.40 -5.11 13.81
CA LYS A 3 -25.13 -5.61 13.27
C LYS A 3 -25.19 -5.50 11.73
N PRO A 4 -24.17 -4.93 11.05
CA PRO A 4 -24.07 -4.99 9.60
C PRO A 4 -23.97 -6.43 9.10
N ASP A 5 -24.53 -6.72 7.93
CA ASP A 5 -24.41 -8.03 7.30
C ASP A 5 -23.19 -8.07 6.37
N PHE A 6 -22.04 -8.41 6.94
CA PHE A 6 -20.76 -8.48 6.22
C PHE A 6 -20.74 -9.57 5.13
N SER A 7 -21.64 -10.57 5.19
CA SER A 7 -21.68 -11.65 4.21
C SER A 7 -22.04 -11.15 2.80
N SER A 8 -22.74 -10.01 2.74
CA SER A 8 -23.15 -9.35 1.49
C SER A 8 -22.08 -8.43 0.88
N TYR A 9 -21.01 -8.11 1.63
CA TYR A 9 -20.03 -7.10 1.22
C TYR A 9 -19.13 -7.63 0.09
N SER A 10 -18.51 -6.76 -0.70
CA SER A 10 -17.43 -7.13 -1.62
C SER A 10 -16.11 -7.39 -0.89
N ILE A 11 -15.04 -7.79 -1.59
CA ILE A 11 -13.72 -7.98 -0.96
C ILE A 11 -13.11 -6.62 -0.55
N GLU A 12 -13.31 -5.60 -1.38
CA GLU A 12 -12.93 -4.20 -1.13
C GLU A 12 -13.61 -3.67 0.14
N GLU A 13 -14.92 -3.86 0.25
CA GLU A 13 -15.71 -3.40 1.40
C GLU A 13 -15.29 -4.11 2.69
N LEU A 14 -14.94 -5.40 2.62
CA LEU A 14 -14.40 -6.12 3.78
C LEU A 14 -13.02 -5.61 4.20
N LEU A 15 -12.15 -5.26 3.24
CA LEU A 15 -10.84 -4.70 3.53
C LEU A 15 -10.95 -3.31 4.17
N ASP A 16 -11.84 -2.46 3.67
CA ASP A 16 -12.15 -1.16 4.28
C ASP A 16 -12.70 -1.33 5.71
N CYS A 17 -13.64 -2.26 5.92
CA CYS A 17 -14.14 -2.56 7.25
C CYS A 17 -13.04 -3.08 8.18
N LYS A 18 -12.14 -3.94 7.69
CA LYS A 18 -11.01 -4.49 8.45
C LYS A 18 -10.07 -3.38 8.94
N GLN A 19 -9.88 -2.31 8.16
CA GLN A 19 -9.04 -1.17 8.53
C GLN A 19 -9.73 -0.25 9.53
N ASN A 20 -11.02 0.03 9.33
CA ASN A 20 -11.74 1.08 10.07
C ASN A 20 -12.51 0.59 11.30
N ILE A 21 -12.68 -0.72 11.50
CA ILE A 21 -13.42 -1.25 12.65
C ILE A 21 -12.66 -1.09 13.97
N ASP A 22 -13.36 -0.60 14.99
CA ASP A 22 -12.89 -0.60 16.38
C ASP A 22 -12.86 -2.03 16.93
N LYS A 23 -11.65 -2.61 16.94
CA LYS A 23 -11.40 -4.01 17.29
C LYS A 23 -11.56 -4.28 18.79
N ASP A 24 -11.30 -3.29 19.62
CA ASP A 24 -11.44 -3.40 21.08
C ASP A 24 -12.92 -3.40 21.47
N ARG A 25 -13.72 -2.60 20.75
CA ARG A 25 -15.16 -2.53 20.97
C ARG A 25 -15.95 -3.64 20.28
N TYR A 26 -15.50 -4.12 19.12
CA TYR A 26 -16.22 -5.12 18.32
C TYR A 26 -15.31 -6.28 17.85
N PRO A 27 -14.68 -7.03 18.77
CA PRO A 27 -13.72 -8.08 18.42
C PRO A 27 -14.37 -9.21 17.59
N GLU A 28 -15.61 -9.58 17.90
CA GLU A 28 -16.34 -10.63 17.16
C GLU A 28 -16.63 -10.24 15.70
N ARG A 29 -16.92 -8.96 15.46
CA ARG A 29 -17.15 -8.45 14.09
C ARG A 29 -15.85 -8.41 13.30
N TYR A 30 -14.76 -8.02 13.96
CA TYR A 30 -13.44 -8.05 13.33
C TYR A 30 -13.07 -9.48 12.92
N LYS A 31 -13.31 -10.45 13.80
CA LYS A 31 -13.09 -11.87 13.49
C LYS A 31 -13.92 -12.35 12.31
N GLU A 32 -15.22 -12.02 12.27
CA GLU A 32 -16.10 -12.38 11.16
C GLU A 32 -15.62 -11.79 9.82
N ILE A 33 -15.16 -10.54 9.80
CA ILE A 33 -14.57 -9.92 8.60
C ILE A 33 -13.33 -10.71 8.15
N LEU A 34 -12.45 -11.10 9.08
CA LEU A 34 -11.26 -11.90 8.75
C LEU A 34 -11.63 -13.26 8.18
N ASP A 35 -12.61 -13.94 8.78
CA ASP A 35 -13.08 -15.25 8.33
C ASP A 35 -13.70 -15.16 6.92
N LEU A 36 -14.47 -14.10 6.64
CA LEU A 36 -15.05 -13.86 5.31
C LEU A 36 -13.98 -13.54 4.25
N ILE A 37 -12.97 -12.73 4.60
CA ILE A 37 -11.82 -12.48 3.71
C ILE A 37 -11.09 -13.80 3.41
N ALA A 38 -10.80 -14.60 4.43
CA ALA A 38 -10.10 -15.87 4.28
C ALA A 38 -10.91 -16.88 3.46
N LEU A 39 -12.24 -16.91 3.62
CA LEU A 39 -13.12 -17.76 2.82
C LEU A 39 -13.14 -17.33 1.35
N ARG A 40 -13.25 -16.03 1.08
CA ARG A 40 -13.38 -15.53 -0.30
C ARG A 40 -12.09 -15.59 -1.09
N THR A 41 -10.95 -15.40 -0.43
CA THR A 41 -9.62 -15.54 -1.06
C THR A 41 -9.25 -17.00 -1.37
N GLN A 42 -10.14 -17.97 -1.12
CA GLN A 42 -10.05 -19.31 -1.70
C GLN A 42 -10.38 -19.31 -3.20
N ASP A 43 -11.20 -18.37 -3.68
CA ASP A 43 -11.39 -18.14 -5.12
C ASP A 43 -10.15 -17.40 -5.68
N PRO A 44 -9.44 -17.96 -6.68
CA PRO A 44 -8.25 -17.34 -7.25
C PRO A 44 -8.49 -15.95 -7.83
N ASN A 45 -9.67 -15.66 -8.38
CA ASN A 45 -9.98 -14.35 -8.96
C ASN A 45 -10.14 -13.31 -7.85
N ILE A 46 -10.87 -13.66 -6.79
CA ILE A 46 -11.05 -12.77 -5.63
C ILE A 46 -9.72 -12.59 -4.90
N LYS A 47 -8.92 -13.66 -4.79
CA LYS A 47 -7.57 -13.58 -4.22
C LYS A 47 -6.71 -12.59 -4.98
N ARG A 48 -6.72 -12.63 -6.32
CA ARG A 48 -5.96 -11.68 -7.13
C ARG A 48 -6.40 -10.24 -6.85
N SER A 49 -7.70 -9.96 -6.85
CA SER A 49 -8.21 -8.63 -6.53
C SER A 49 -7.83 -8.18 -5.11
N HIS A 50 -7.95 -9.07 -4.12
CA HIS A 50 -7.49 -8.83 -2.75
C HIS A 50 -6.01 -8.44 -2.71
N ASP A 51 -5.16 -9.24 -3.35
CA ASP A 51 -3.70 -9.06 -3.34
C ASP A 51 -3.31 -7.75 -4.06
N GLU A 52 -3.98 -7.41 -5.17
CA GLU A 52 -3.82 -6.14 -5.88
C GLU A 52 -4.19 -4.94 -4.98
N ILE A 53 -5.33 -4.98 -4.28
CA ILE A 53 -5.76 -3.91 -3.37
C ILE A 53 -4.74 -3.74 -2.23
N VAL A 54 -4.36 -4.83 -1.57
CA VAL A 54 -3.38 -4.80 -0.47
C VAL A 54 -2.04 -4.22 -0.93
N PHE A 55 -1.59 -4.58 -2.13
CA PHE A 55 -0.35 -4.05 -2.70
C PHE A 55 -0.45 -2.56 -3.03
N ILE A 56 -1.57 -2.11 -3.61
CA ILE A 56 -1.82 -0.71 -3.92
C ILE A 56 -1.86 0.13 -2.64
N GLU A 57 -2.66 -0.26 -1.64
CA GLU A 57 -2.77 0.47 -0.37
C GLU A 57 -1.42 0.65 0.33
N PHE A 58 -0.59 -0.40 0.30
CA PHE A 58 0.79 -0.33 0.77
C PHE A 58 1.63 0.70 0.00
N CYS A 59 1.56 0.69 -1.34
CA CYS A 59 2.30 1.66 -2.16
C CYS A 59 1.80 3.10 -1.96
N GLU A 60 0.50 3.29 -1.71
CA GLU A 60 -0.06 4.59 -1.38
C GLU A 60 0.42 5.10 -0.01
N ALA A 61 0.54 4.22 0.99
CA ALA A 61 1.15 4.57 2.26
C ALA A 61 2.63 4.97 2.10
N LEU A 62 3.40 4.22 1.29
CA LEU A 62 4.77 4.58 0.96
C LEU A 62 4.87 5.93 0.26
N ARG A 63 3.93 6.26 -0.63
CA ARG A 63 3.87 7.58 -1.28
C ARG A 63 3.64 8.69 -0.25
N ASP A 64 2.74 8.48 0.69
CA ASP A 64 2.42 9.47 1.71
C ASP A 64 3.62 9.71 2.65
N ASP A 65 4.32 8.64 3.04
CA ASP A 65 5.57 8.73 3.80
C ASP A 65 6.68 9.42 3.01
N LEU A 66 6.83 9.09 1.72
CA LEU A 66 7.79 9.75 0.83
C LEU A 66 7.55 11.27 0.78
N ARG A 67 6.28 11.69 0.66
CA ARG A 67 5.91 13.11 0.65
C ARG A 67 6.36 13.82 1.94
N ILE A 68 6.09 13.21 3.10
CA ILE A 68 6.49 13.76 4.41
C ILE A 68 8.01 13.92 4.49
N THR A 69 8.78 12.91 4.08
CA THR A 69 10.25 12.95 4.16
C THR A 69 10.89 13.99 3.23
N LEU A 70 10.30 14.24 2.05
CA LEU A 70 10.79 15.23 1.08
C LEU A 70 10.49 16.66 1.51
N ASP A 71 9.31 16.90 2.10
CA ASP A 71 8.87 18.21 2.60
C ASP A 71 9.72 18.67 3.81
N ASP A 72 10.05 17.77 4.73
CA ASP A 72 10.71 18.14 5.99
C ASP A 72 12.23 18.37 5.89
N ASN A 73 12.94 17.79 4.91
CA ASN A 73 14.42 17.76 4.96
C ASN A 73 15.19 18.02 3.65
N LEU A 74 14.57 18.14 2.48
CA LEU A 74 15.34 18.03 1.22
C LEU A 74 15.07 19.09 0.15
N TRP A 75 13.97 19.85 0.19
CA TRP A 75 13.66 20.80 -0.89
C TRP A 75 14.70 21.92 -1.13
N PRO A 76 15.32 22.53 -0.09
CA PRO A 76 16.35 23.56 -0.29
C PRO A 76 17.67 23.00 -0.84
N ILE A 77 17.99 21.75 -0.52
CA ILE A 77 19.30 21.13 -0.81
C ILE A 77 19.28 20.41 -2.18
N LEU A 78 18.16 19.78 -2.55
CA LEU A 78 17.98 19.12 -3.85
C LEU A 78 18.02 20.09 -5.06
N LYS A 79 17.80 21.39 -4.84
CA LYS A 79 17.99 22.43 -5.87
C LYS A 79 19.47 22.73 -6.16
N LEU A 80 20.36 22.47 -5.21
CA LEU A 80 21.80 22.79 -5.30
C LEU A 80 22.66 21.59 -5.70
N PHE A 81 22.25 20.36 -5.37
CA PHE A 81 23.06 19.16 -5.61
C PHE A 81 22.49 18.27 -6.73
N SER A 82 23.42 17.86 -7.60
CA SER A 82 23.24 17.19 -8.88
C SER A 82 22.39 15.90 -8.86
N LYS A 83 22.03 15.42 -10.06
CA LYS A 83 21.35 14.15 -10.39
C LYS A 83 21.61 12.95 -9.45
N ARG A 84 22.78 12.84 -8.83
CA ARG A 84 23.17 11.75 -7.92
C ARG A 84 22.32 11.57 -6.65
N LEU A 85 21.70 12.62 -6.10
CA LEU A 85 20.80 12.47 -4.93
C LEU A 85 19.38 12.05 -5.32
N ARG A 86 19.01 12.16 -6.61
CA ARG A 86 17.73 11.60 -7.10
C ARG A 86 17.78 10.07 -7.21
N ASP A 87 18.97 9.52 -7.44
CA ASP A 87 19.18 8.08 -7.65
C ASP A 87 19.23 7.25 -6.35
N SER A 88 19.32 7.88 -5.16
CA SER A 88 19.27 7.16 -3.90
C SER A 88 17.83 6.84 -3.54
N VAL A 89 17.51 5.55 -3.42
CA VAL A 89 16.22 5.06 -2.92
C VAL A 89 15.95 5.71 -1.54
N PRO A 90 14.86 6.48 -1.39
CA PRO A 90 14.46 7.07 -0.12
C PRO A 90 14.43 6.05 1.01
N SER A 91 14.82 6.44 2.22
CA SER A 91 14.82 5.54 3.39
C SER A 91 13.44 4.94 3.68
N THR A 92 12.36 5.60 3.27
CA THR A 92 10.97 5.10 3.31
C THR A 92 10.82 3.71 2.69
N PHE A 93 11.62 3.43 1.65
CA PHE A 93 11.57 2.17 0.93
C PHE A 93 12.54 1.11 1.48
N GLN A 94 13.43 1.48 2.40
CA GLN A 94 14.40 0.54 2.98
C GLN A 94 13.69 -0.45 3.89
N ASP A 95 14.14 -1.71 3.85
CA ASP A 95 13.63 -2.83 4.66
C ASP A 95 12.15 -3.18 4.47
N GLN A 96 11.51 -2.60 3.45
CA GLN A 96 10.13 -2.93 3.09
C GLN A 96 10.06 -4.24 2.31
N VAL A 97 9.06 -5.06 2.62
CA VAL A 97 8.77 -6.32 1.94
C VAL A 97 7.37 -6.30 1.35
N CYS A 98 7.11 -7.16 0.37
CA CYS A 98 5.80 -7.25 -0.24
C CYS A 98 4.72 -7.61 0.80
N PRO A 99 3.62 -6.84 0.92
CA PRO A 99 2.58 -7.07 1.91
C PRO A 99 1.76 -8.36 1.64
N VAL A 100 1.84 -8.90 0.41
CA VAL A 100 1.10 -10.08 -0.03
C VAL A 100 1.88 -11.37 0.24
N CYS A 101 3.17 -11.40 -0.13
CA CYS A 101 3.98 -12.63 -0.10
C CYS A 101 5.23 -12.55 0.79
N SER A 102 5.49 -11.40 1.41
CA SER A 102 6.70 -11.13 2.20
C SER A 102 8.01 -11.27 1.41
N GLY A 103 7.95 -11.31 0.08
CA GLY A 103 9.13 -11.30 -0.80
C GLY A 103 9.73 -9.91 -0.96
N ASP A 104 10.95 -9.88 -1.50
CA ASP A 104 11.70 -8.63 -1.70
C ASP A 104 11.03 -7.71 -2.73
N LEU A 105 11.05 -6.41 -2.45
CA LEU A 105 10.58 -5.38 -3.36
C LEU A 105 11.73 -4.82 -4.19
N HIS A 106 11.50 -4.75 -5.50
CA HIS A 106 12.40 -4.11 -6.45
C HIS A 106 11.88 -2.71 -6.73
N ILE A 107 12.67 -1.71 -6.35
CA ILE A 107 12.27 -0.31 -6.40
C ILE A 107 13.21 0.41 -7.36
N THR A 108 12.65 0.97 -8.43
CA THR A 108 13.42 1.67 -9.46
C THR A 108 12.84 3.04 -9.77
N GLN A 109 13.69 4.03 -10.01
CA GLN A 109 13.24 5.36 -10.43
C GLN A 109 13.25 5.45 -11.95
N ARG A 110 12.11 5.77 -12.56
CA ARG A 110 11.97 5.96 -14.01
C ARG A 110 11.02 7.11 -14.33
N PHE A 111 11.43 8.00 -15.22
CA PHE A 111 10.63 9.14 -15.71
C PHE A 111 9.98 10.02 -14.62
N GLY A 112 10.64 10.16 -13.46
CA GLY A 112 10.09 10.95 -12.34
C GLY A 112 9.03 10.22 -11.50
N ALA A 113 8.91 8.90 -11.68
CA ALA A 113 8.12 8.01 -10.85
C ALA A 113 9.02 6.97 -10.18
N TRP A 114 8.56 6.45 -9.05
CA TRP A 114 9.12 5.28 -8.38
C TRP A 114 8.28 4.05 -8.73
N GLU A 115 8.86 3.09 -9.42
CA GLU A 115 8.24 1.81 -9.75
C GLU A 115 8.57 0.82 -8.63
N VAL A 116 7.54 0.31 -7.95
CA VAL A 116 7.61 -0.69 -6.90
C VAL A 116 7.11 -2.00 -7.47
N GLU A 117 7.99 -3.00 -7.57
CA GLU A 117 7.71 -4.30 -8.15
C GLU A 117 7.97 -5.41 -7.13
N CYS A 118 7.07 -6.40 -7.06
CA CYS A 118 7.33 -7.67 -6.44
C CYS A 118 7.34 -8.78 -7.49
N GLN A 119 8.52 -9.32 -7.78
CA GLN A 119 8.69 -10.38 -8.78
C GLN A 119 8.12 -11.74 -8.34
N THR A 120 7.94 -11.95 -7.03
CA THR A 120 7.42 -13.22 -6.50
C THR A 120 5.92 -13.39 -6.75
N CYS A 121 5.15 -12.31 -6.61
CA CYS A 121 3.71 -12.32 -6.81
C CYS A 121 3.25 -11.50 -8.03
N ASP A 122 4.20 -11.08 -8.89
CA ASP A 122 3.95 -10.36 -10.14
C ASP A 122 3.09 -9.09 -9.95
N MET A 123 3.43 -8.29 -8.94
CA MET A 123 2.74 -7.03 -8.63
C MET A 123 3.64 -5.84 -8.96
N VAL A 124 3.07 -4.83 -9.63
CA VAL A 124 3.78 -3.60 -10.01
C VAL A 124 2.90 -2.39 -9.74
N TYR A 125 3.49 -1.36 -9.15
CA TYR A 125 2.83 -0.08 -8.91
C TYR A 125 3.76 1.10 -9.17
N SER A 126 3.24 2.18 -9.74
CA SER A 126 4.01 3.38 -10.06
C SER A 126 3.60 4.54 -9.16
N ILE A 127 4.51 4.95 -8.29
CA ILE A 127 4.34 6.09 -7.40
C ILE A 127 4.84 7.34 -8.11
N THR A 128 3.92 8.23 -8.49
CA THR A 128 4.23 9.56 -9.03
C THR A 128 4.08 10.62 -7.94
N GLU A 129 5.07 11.50 -7.78
CA GLU A 129 4.90 12.71 -6.97
C GLU A 129 3.88 13.63 -7.64
N ARG A 130 2.72 13.86 -7.00
CA ARG A 130 1.81 14.92 -7.44
C ARG A 130 2.44 16.25 -7.04
N HIS A 131 3.07 16.93 -8.00
CA HIS A 131 3.35 18.35 -7.84
C HIS A 131 2.02 19.10 -7.69
N SER A 132 1.66 19.45 -6.45
CA SER A 132 0.64 20.45 -6.19
C SER A 132 1.10 21.74 -6.84
N SER A 133 0.57 22.01 -8.03
CA SER A 133 0.73 23.31 -8.69
C SER A 133 -0.10 24.29 -7.87
N ILE A 134 0.59 25.10 -7.06
CA ILE A 134 0.03 26.28 -6.40
C ILE A 134 -0.16 27.36 -7.46
#